data_AF-A0A3B9JH47-F1
#
_entry.id   AF-A0A3B9JH47-F1
#
_cell.length_a   1.000
_cell.length_b   1.000
_cell.length_c   1.000
_cell.angle_alpha   90.00
_cell.angle_beta   90.00
_cell.angle_gamma   90.00
#
_symmetry.space_group_name_H-M   'P 1'
#
loop_
_entity.id
_entity.type
_entity.pdbx_description
1 polymer ?
#
loop_
_entity_poly.entity_id
_entity_poly.type
_entity_poly.pdbx_seq_one_letter_code
_entity_poly.pdbx_strand_id
1 'polypeptide(L)'
;IYAEKEVERIAKVAFDMAMKREKKVMSVDKANILESSRLWRKTVEKVAKDYPEVSLDHMYVDNASMQLVRDPKQFDVIVTTNMFGDILSDEASMITGSIGMLPSASLGGDNKGMYEPVHGSAPDIAGQGKANPLATILSMAMMLKYSFGLSEESDCIEDAVTKTLDAGFRTGDIASTGEKIISTAEMTAAVKSFL
;
A
#
# COMPACT_ATOMS: atom_id res chain seq x y z
N ILE A 1 -7.89 -16.00 15.14
CA ILE A 1 -7.86 -17.43 14.75
C ILE A 1 -8.02 -17.45 13.23
N TYR A 2 -7.27 -18.28 12.51
CA TYR A 2 -7.33 -18.41 11.05
C TYR A 2 -7.62 -19.86 10.67
N ALA A 3 -8.53 -20.06 9.72
CA ALA A 3 -8.67 -21.31 8.99
C ALA A 3 -7.74 -21.32 7.76
N GLU A 4 -7.36 -22.51 7.29
CA GLU A 4 -6.48 -22.69 6.12
C GLU A 4 -6.99 -21.91 4.90
N LYS A 5 -8.29 -22.01 4.58
CA LYS A 5 -8.90 -21.28 3.45
C LYS A 5 -8.76 -19.75 3.54
N GLU A 6 -8.75 -19.20 4.76
CA GLU A 6 -8.60 -17.75 4.96
C GLU A 6 -7.17 -17.29 4.71
N VAL A 7 -6.18 -18.16 4.97
CA VAL A 7 -4.77 -17.90 4.63
C VAL A 7 -4.53 -18.13 3.14
N GLU A 8 -5.09 -19.20 2.56
CA GLU A 8 -4.95 -19.49 1.13
C GLU A 8 -5.43 -18.32 0.26
N ARG A 9 -6.59 -17.74 0.57
CA ARG A 9 -7.14 -16.62 -0.23
C ARG A 9 -6.23 -15.39 -0.21
N ILE A 10 -5.69 -15.01 0.95
CA ILE A 10 -4.87 -13.79 1.07
C ILE A 10 -3.46 -14.02 0.53
N ALA A 11 -2.93 -15.24 0.68
CA ALA A 11 -1.68 -15.63 0.04
C ALA A 11 -1.78 -15.51 -1.49
N LYS A 12 -2.84 -16.06 -2.10
CA LYS A 12 -3.06 -15.95 -3.56
C LYS A 12 -3.10 -14.49 -4.01
N VAL A 13 -3.83 -13.62 -3.31
CA VAL A 13 -3.85 -12.19 -3.60
C VAL A 13 -2.45 -11.58 -3.54
N ALA A 14 -1.66 -11.88 -2.51
CA ALA A 14 -0.30 -11.37 -2.38
C ALA A 14 0.62 -11.84 -3.52
N PHE A 15 0.52 -13.12 -3.92
CA PHE A 15 1.28 -13.66 -5.05
C PHE A 15 0.83 -13.06 -6.39
N ASP A 16 -0.47 -12.90 -6.62
CA ASP A 16 -1.01 -12.23 -7.81
C ASP A 16 -0.57 -10.75 -7.89
N MET A 17 -0.46 -10.08 -6.74
CA MET A 17 0.08 -8.71 -6.66
C MET A 17 1.58 -8.69 -6.97
N ALA A 18 2.36 -9.62 -6.41
CA ALA A 18 3.80 -9.72 -6.67
C ALA A 18 4.10 -9.98 -8.17
N MET A 19 3.24 -10.74 -8.86
CA MET A 19 3.35 -10.96 -10.31
C MET A 19 3.25 -9.67 -11.15
N LYS A 20 2.60 -8.63 -10.62
CA LYS A 20 2.50 -7.29 -11.25
C LYS A 20 3.60 -6.32 -10.77
N ARG A 21 4.57 -6.80 -9.98
CA ARG A 21 5.64 -6.01 -9.35
C ARG A 21 7.00 -6.70 -9.56
N GLU A 22 7.86 -6.74 -8.54
CA GLU A 22 9.21 -7.32 -8.63
C GLU A 22 9.23 -8.84 -8.42
N LYS A 23 8.07 -9.48 -8.31
CA LYS A 23 7.92 -10.93 -8.07
C LYS A 23 8.60 -11.40 -6.78
N LYS A 24 8.53 -10.61 -5.70
CA LYS A 24 9.00 -11.03 -4.37
C LYS A 24 7.91 -10.91 -3.31
N VAL A 25 7.70 -11.96 -2.53
CA VAL A 25 6.77 -12.00 -1.39
C VAL A 25 7.52 -12.27 -0.10
N MET A 26 7.35 -11.38 0.87
CA MET A 26 7.78 -11.56 2.25
C MET A 26 6.57 -11.94 3.12
N SER A 27 6.51 -13.19 3.56
CA SER A 27 5.48 -13.65 4.49
C SER A 27 5.92 -13.41 5.93
N VAL A 28 5.22 -12.51 6.64
CA VAL A 28 5.54 -12.15 8.02
C VAL A 28 4.63 -12.89 9.01
N ASP A 29 5.23 -13.50 10.04
CA ASP A 29 4.51 -14.28 11.04
C ASP A 29 5.23 -14.32 12.41
N LYS A 30 4.76 -15.14 13.36
CA LYS A 30 5.45 -15.46 14.61
C LYS A 30 5.50 -16.98 14.86
N ALA A 31 5.88 -17.76 13.84
CA ALA A 31 5.80 -19.22 13.84
C ALA A 31 6.72 -19.91 14.88
N ASN A 32 7.72 -19.20 15.41
CA ASN A 32 8.53 -19.68 16.53
C ASN A 32 7.73 -19.84 17.82
N ILE A 33 6.65 -19.08 18.01
CA ILE A 33 5.84 -19.09 19.24
C ILE A 33 4.40 -19.54 18.97
N LEU A 34 3.75 -19.01 17.92
CA LEU A 34 2.30 -19.17 17.71
C LEU A 34 1.98 -20.32 16.75
N GLU A 35 1.10 -21.23 17.18
CA GLU A 35 0.59 -22.31 16.33
C GLU A 35 -0.19 -21.79 15.11
N SER A 36 -0.97 -20.73 15.29
CA SER A 36 -1.65 -20.04 14.20
C SER A 36 -0.68 -19.52 13.13
N SER A 37 0.48 -19.02 13.54
CA SER A 37 1.54 -18.60 12.61
C SER A 37 2.24 -19.78 11.93
N ARG A 38 2.32 -20.95 12.56
CA ARG A 38 2.81 -22.17 11.90
C ARG A 38 1.84 -22.65 10.82
N LEU A 39 0.53 -22.62 11.10
CA LEU A 39 -0.50 -22.88 10.09
C LEU A 39 -0.42 -21.88 8.95
N TRP A 40 -0.27 -20.58 9.27
CA TRP A 40 -0.09 -19.52 8.29
C TRP A 40 1.07 -19.84 7.35
N ARG A 41 2.27 -20.03 7.89
CA ARG A 41 3.49 -20.30 7.12
C ARG A 41 3.33 -21.51 6.20
N LYS A 42 2.88 -22.64 6.75
CA LYS A 42 2.65 -23.87 5.97
C LYS A 42 1.68 -23.65 4.81
N THR A 43 0.65 -22.83 5.03
CA THR A 43 -0.37 -22.55 4.00
C THR A 43 0.16 -21.62 2.92
N VAL A 44 0.94 -20.59 3.29
CA VAL A 44 1.60 -19.70 2.33
C VAL A 44 2.61 -20.48 1.48
N GLU A 45 3.44 -21.33 2.08
CA GLU A 45 4.38 -22.22 1.37
C GLU A 45 3.66 -23.17 0.40
N LYS A 46 2.46 -23.65 0.76
CA LYS A 46 1.63 -24.48 -0.11
C LYS A 46 1.17 -23.71 -1.34
N VAL A 47 0.67 -22.48 -1.16
CA VAL A 47 0.22 -21.60 -2.25
C VAL A 47 1.38 -21.21 -3.16
N ALA A 48 2.57 -20.97 -2.61
CA ALA A 48 3.77 -20.58 -3.37
C ALA A 48 4.13 -21.57 -4.49
N LYS A 49 3.77 -22.85 -4.35
CA LYS A 49 3.99 -23.88 -5.37
C LYS A 49 3.26 -23.59 -6.68
N ASP A 50 2.17 -22.83 -6.63
CA ASP A 50 1.40 -22.41 -7.80
C ASP A 50 2.03 -21.17 -8.49
N TYR A 51 3.05 -20.54 -7.87
CA TYR A 51 3.70 -19.31 -8.33
C TYR A 51 5.23 -19.45 -8.41
N PRO A 52 5.76 -20.34 -9.29
CA PRO A 52 7.19 -20.65 -9.34
C PRO A 52 8.10 -19.47 -9.74
N GLU A 53 7.52 -18.41 -10.31
CA GLU A 53 8.25 -17.19 -10.69
C GLU A 53 8.45 -16.20 -9.54
N VAL A 54 7.75 -16.39 -8.41
CA VAL A 54 7.78 -15.46 -7.28
C VAL A 54 8.69 -16.00 -6.18
N SER A 55 9.68 -15.22 -5.76
CA SER A 55 10.51 -15.59 -4.62
C SER A 55 9.72 -15.40 -3.31
N LEU A 56 9.59 -16.46 -2.52
CA LEU A 56 8.99 -16.42 -1.19
C LEU A 56 10.06 -16.46 -0.11
N ASP A 57 10.06 -15.46 0.76
CA ASP A 57 10.83 -15.44 2.00
C ASP A 57 9.91 -15.31 3.23
N HIS A 58 10.43 -15.68 4.39
CA HIS A 58 9.73 -15.58 5.67
C HIS A 58 10.50 -14.75 6.67
N MET A 59 9.79 -13.89 7.39
CA MET A 59 10.37 -13.08 8.47
C MET A 59 9.46 -13.10 9.70
N TYR A 60 10.07 -13.06 10.89
CA TYR A 60 9.28 -12.86 12.10
C TYR A 60 8.89 -11.39 12.26
N VAL A 61 7.70 -11.13 12.79
CA VAL A 61 7.13 -9.76 12.90
C VAL A 61 8.02 -8.77 13.66
N ASP A 62 8.76 -9.22 14.68
CA ASP A 62 9.75 -8.39 15.38
C ASP A 62 10.93 -8.01 14.48
N ASN A 63 11.47 -8.98 13.73
CA ASN A 63 12.52 -8.67 12.75
C ASN A 63 11.98 -7.81 11.60
N ALA A 64 10.74 -8.05 11.14
CA ALA A 64 10.12 -7.25 10.10
C ALA A 64 9.99 -5.78 10.48
N SER A 65 9.54 -5.49 11.71
CA SER A 65 9.54 -4.12 12.26
C SER A 65 10.95 -3.52 12.25
N MET A 66 11.95 -4.23 12.76
CA MET A 66 13.35 -3.76 12.71
C MET A 66 13.84 -3.49 11.28
N GLN A 67 13.48 -4.33 10.32
CA GLN A 67 13.89 -4.20 8.91
C GLN A 67 13.17 -3.06 8.19
N LEU A 68 11.92 -2.77 8.51
CA LEU A 68 11.22 -1.59 7.99
C LEU A 68 11.97 -0.31 8.37
N VAL A 69 12.49 -0.22 9.59
CA VAL A 69 13.32 0.92 10.01
C VAL A 69 14.71 0.88 9.37
N ARG A 70 15.34 -0.30 9.30
CA ARG A 70 16.75 -0.44 8.92
C ARG A 70 16.99 -0.31 7.41
N ASP A 71 16.21 -1.03 6.60
CA ASP A 71 16.32 -1.08 5.15
C ASP A 71 14.97 -1.42 4.51
N PRO A 72 14.01 -0.48 4.49
CA PRO A 72 12.66 -0.73 3.97
C PRO A 72 12.65 -1.05 2.47
N LYS A 73 13.71 -0.68 1.74
CA LYS A 73 13.82 -0.90 0.28
C LYS A 73 14.06 -2.35 -0.11
N GLN A 74 14.32 -3.24 0.85
CA GLN A 74 14.47 -4.67 0.59
C GLN A 74 13.14 -5.36 0.25
N PHE A 75 12.00 -4.74 0.58
CA PHE A 75 10.68 -5.34 0.42
C PHE A 75 10.00 -4.97 -0.90
N ASP A 76 9.25 -5.92 -1.47
CA ASP A 76 8.32 -5.69 -2.59
C ASP A 76 6.86 -5.84 -2.11
N VAL A 77 6.42 -7.08 -1.86
CA VAL A 77 5.09 -7.38 -1.29
C VAL A 77 5.26 -8.05 0.07
N ILE A 78 4.63 -7.48 1.10
CA ILE A 78 4.52 -8.10 2.43
C ILE A 78 3.13 -8.69 2.58
N VAL A 79 3.04 -9.95 3.03
CA VAL A 79 1.77 -10.61 3.39
C VAL A 79 1.82 -11.06 4.84
N THR A 80 0.78 -10.74 5.61
CA THR A 80 0.73 -11.02 7.05
C THR A 80 -0.71 -11.09 7.57
N THR A 81 -0.87 -11.51 8.82
CA THR A 81 -2.17 -11.53 9.52
C THR A 81 -2.66 -10.12 9.84
N ASN A 82 -3.96 -9.95 10.07
CA ASN A 82 -4.61 -8.65 10.31
C ASN A 82 -3.88 -7.80 11.37
N MET A 83 -3.68 -8.31 12.59
CA MET A 83 -3.04 -7.56 13.68
C MET A 83 -1.58 -7.20 13.39
N PHE A 84 -0.80 -8.08 12.74
CA PHE A 84 0.57 -7.75 12.36
C PHE A 84 0.60 -6.78 11.17
N GLY A 85 -0.37 -6.89 10.27
CA GLY A 85 -0.55 -5.99 9.14
C GLY A 85 -0.82 -4.58 9.61
N ASP A 86 -1.78 -4.40 10.51
CA ASP A 86 -2.14 -3.14 11.16
C ASP A 86 -0.90 -2.42 11.73
N ILE A 87 -0.13 -3.12 12.56
CA ILE A 87 1.09 -2.59 13.18
C ILE A 87 2.16 -2.23 12.14
N LEU A 88 2.47 -3.15 11.22
CA LEU A 88 3.54 -2.95 10.24
C LEU A 88 3.17 -1.93 9.17
N SER A 89 1.89 -1.83 8.79
CA SER A 89 1.43 -0.83 7.82
C SER A 89 1.46 0.57 8.40
N ASP A 90 1.11 0.74 9.68
CA ASP A 90 1.24 2.03 10.37
C ASP A 90 2.71 2.42 10.55
N GLU A 91 3.57 1.47 10.92
CA GLU A 91 5.02 1.68 11.00
C GLU A 91 5.59 2.11 9.64
N ALA A 92 5.29 1.37 8.57
CA ALA A 92 5.72 1.70 7.22
C ALA A 92 5.18 3.06 6.76
N SER A 93 3.92 3.36 7.06
CA SER A 93 3.28 4.63 6.73
C SER A 93 4.01 5.80 7.37
N MET A 94 4.38 5.69 8.65
CA MET A 94 5.13 6.72 9.35
C MET A 94 6.56 6.87 8.82
N ILE A 95 7.21 5.77 8.43
CA ILE A 95 8.56 5.80 7.82
C ILE A 95 8.57 6.60 6.52
N THR A 96 7.48 6.59 5.74
CA THR A 96 7.39 7.42 4.52
C THR A 96 7.33 8.93 4.82
N GLY A 97 6.95 9.32 6.04
CA GLY A 97 6.91 10.71 6.50
C GLY A 97 5.71 11.52 6.01
N SER A 98 4.82 10.98 5.18
CA SER A 98 3.67 11.73 4.62
C SER A 98 2.43 10.84 4.48
N ILE A 99 1.76 10.57 5.60
CA ILE A 99 0.54 9.73 5.64
C ILE A 99 -0.55 10.24 4.68
N GLY A 100 -0.66 11.57 4.50
CA GLY A 100 -1.60 12.22 3.58
C GLY A 100 -1.42 11.85 2.09
N MET A 101 -0.35 11.14 1.75
CA MET A 101 -0.04 10.67 0.40
C MET A 101 -0.41 9.22 0.15
N LEU A 102 -0.76 8.45 1.18
CA LEU A 102 -0.81 6.99 1.09
C LEU A 102 -2.19 6.50 0.61
N PRO A 103 -2.27 5.86 -0.58
CA PRO A 103 -3.48 5.21 -1.03
C PRO A 103 -3.68 3.85 -0.34
N SER A 104 -4.89 3.31 -0.39
CA SER A 104 -5.21 1.97 0.11
C SER A 104 -6.29 1.29 -0.72
N ALA A 105 -6.33 -0.05 -0.60
CA ALA A 105 -7.34 -0.88 -1.22
C ALA A 105 -7.70 -2.07 -0.34
N SER A 106 -8.99 -2.36 -0.23
CA SER A 106 -9.54 -3.58 0.34
C SER A 106 -10.15 -4.42 -0.78
N LEU A 107 -9.47 -5.51 -1.16
CA LEU A 107 -9.87 -6.35 -2.28
C LEU A 107 -10.77 -7.50 -1.82
N GLY A 108 -11.91 -7.66 -2.49
CA GLY A 108 -12.80 -8.81 -2.39
C GLY A 108 -12.55 -9.83 -3.50
N GLY A 109 -13.41 -10.85 -3.57
CA GLY A 109 -13.42 -11.78 -4.71
C GLY A 109 -13.79 -11.09 -6.02
N ASP A 110 -13.44 -11.74 -7.14
CA ASP A 110 -13.80 -11.32 -8.51
C ASP A 110 -13.30 -9.91 -8.90
N ASN A 111 -12.07 -9.55 -8.51
CA ASN A 111 -11.42 -8.28 -8.82
C ASN A 111 -12.19 -7.03 -8.37
N LYS A 112 -13.14 -7.14 -7.43
CA LYS A 112 -13.82 -5.99 -6.83
C LYS A 112 -13.04 -5.50 -5.62
N GLY A 113 -12.88 -4.20 -5.48
CA GLY A 113 -12.18 -3.60 -4.34
C GLY A 113 -12.85 -2.31 -3.89
N MET A 114 -12.68 -2.00 -2.61
CA MET A 114 -12.91 -0.67 -2.05
C MET A 114 -11.57 0.06 -2.02
N TYR A 115 -11.51 1.24 -2.62
CA TYR A 115 -10.29 2.03 -2.75
C TYR A 115 -10.48 3.36 -2.02
N GLU A 116 -9.61 3.64 -1.07
CA GLU A 116 -9.73 4.79 -0.17
C GLU A 116 -8.35 5.28 0.27
N PRO A 117 -8.15 6.55 0.63
CA PRO A 117 -6.90 6.98 1.23
C PRO A 117 -6.74 6.38 2.65
N VAL A 118 -5.51 6.18 3.11
CA VAL A 118 -5.24 5.69 4.49
C VAL A 118 -5.63 6.73 5.54
N HIS A 119 -5.53 8.02 5.21
CA HIS A 119 -5.80 9.08 6.17
C HIS A 119 -7.28 9.13 6.59
N GLY A 120 -7.53 9.53 7.84
CA GLY A 120 -8.88 9.69 8.38
C GLY A 120 -9.63 10.94 7.89
N SER A 121 -10.69 11.30 8.60
CA SER A 121 -11.65 12.34 8.20
C SER A 121 -11.17 13.79 8.34
N ALA A 122 -10.07 14.04 9.08
CA ALA A 122 -9.49 15.38 9.32
C ALA A 122 -10.54 16.49 9.58
N PRO A 123 -11.36 16.36 10.64
CA PRO A 123 -12.53 17.22 10.85
C PRO A 123 -12.18 18.70 11.09
N ASP A 124 -10.97 18.98 11.56
CA ASP A 124 -10.43 20.31 11.81
C ASP A 124 -10.20 21.13 10.53
N ILE A 125 -10.08 20.49 9.37
CA ILE A 125 -9.92 21.15 8.06
C ILE A 125 -11.08 20.89 7.09
N ALA A 126 -12.12 20.18 7.53
CA ALA A 126 -13.28 19.85 6.71
C ALA A 126 -13.94 21.12 6.14
N GLY A 127 -14.21 21.13 4.84
CA GLY A 127 -14.83 22.26 4.14
C GLY A 127 -13.92 23.48 3.91
N GLN A 128 -12.63 23.43 4.30
CA GLN A 128 -11.71 24.56 4.16
C GLN A 128 -10.85 24.51 2.89
N GLY A 129 -10.99 23.47 2.06
CA GLY A 129 -10.19 23.30 0.84
C GLY A 129 -8.69 23.09 1.09
N LYS A 130 -8.32 22.58 2.28
CA LYS A 130 -6.92 22.34 2.69
C LYS A 130 -6.48 20.89 2.57
N ALA A 131 -7.41 19.96 2.40
CA ALA A 131 -7.11 18.53 2.35
C ALA A 131 -6.22 18.18 1.15
N ASN A 132 -5.30 17.24 1.34
CA ASN A 132 -4.47 16.69 0.28
C ASN A 132 -5.29 15.68 -0.55
N PRO A 133 -5.53 15.93 -1.86
CA PRO A 133 -6.31 14.99 -2.67
C PRO A 133 -5.46 13.82 -3.20
N LEU A 134 -4.13 13.86 -3.05
CA LEU A 134 -3.22 12.96 -3.76
C LEU A 134 -3.39 11.49 -3.35
N ALA A 135 -3.60 11.19 -2.06
CA ALA A 135 -3.89 9.82 -1.63
C ALA A 135 -5.15 9.24 -2.30
N THR A 136 -6.24 10.01 -2.37
CA THR A 136 -7.49 9.58 -3.04
C THR A 136 -7.28 9.38 -4.54
N ILE A 137 -6.52 10.27 -5.20
CA ILE A 137 -6.17 10.16 -6.63
C ILE A 137 -5.35 8.88 -6.87
N LEU A 138 -4.37 8.59 -6.02
CA LEU A 138 -3.56 7.38 -6.11
C LEU A 138 -4.38 6.11 -5.80
N SER A 139 -5.38 6.19 -4.91
CA SER A 139 -6.33 5.08 -4.70
C SER A 139 -7.16 4.80 -5.96
N MET A 140 -7.50 5.82 -6.74
CA MET A 140 -8.12 5.64 -8.05
C MET A 140 -7.15 5.00 -9.06
N ALA A 141 -5.86 5.34 -9.04
CA ALA A 141 -4.85 4.66 -9.87
C ALA A 141 -4.78 3.17 -9.51
N MET A 142 -4.71 2.84 -8.22
CA MET A 142 -4.79 1.45 -7.73
C MET A 142 -6.05 0.72 -8.24
N MET A 143 -7.20 1.40 -8.27
CA MET A 143 -8.44 0.83 -8.80
C MET A 143 -8.33 0.45 -10.27
N LEU A 144 -7.75 1.33 -11.09
CA LEU A 144 -7.52 1.07 -12.51
C LEU A 144 -6.61 -0.15 -12.70
N LYS A 145 -5.50 -0.22 -11.95
CA LYS A 145 -4.51 -1.30 -12.03
C LYS A 145 -5.03 -2.66 -11.55
N TYR A 146 -5.68 -2.69 -10.39
CA TYR A 146 -6.01 -3.95 -9.70
C TYR A 146 -7.41 -4.47 -10.01
N SER A 147 -8.40 -3.59 -10.18
CA SER A 147 -9.78 -4.00 -10.50
C SER A 147 -10.07 -4.01 -11.99
N PHE A 148 -9.57 -3.02 -12.75
CA PHE A 148 -9.90 -2.88 -14.17
C PHE A 148 -8.82 -3.42 -15.12
N GLY A 149 -7.61 -3.72 -14.62
CA GLY A 149 -6.50 -4.18 -15.45
C GLY A 149 -5.90 -3.10 -16.34
N LEU A 150 -6.25 -1.84 -16.11
CA LEU A 150 -5.83 -0.65 -16.85
C LEU A 150 -4.52 -0.11 -16.26
N SER A 151 -3.43 -0.84 -16.53
CA SER A 151 -2.12 -0.53 -15.93
C SER A 151 -1.51 0.74 -16.55
N GLU A 152 -1.65 0.96 -17.86
CA GLU A 152 -1.12 2.15 -18.53
C GLU A 152 -1.78 3.43 -18.02
N GLU A 153 -3.10 3.41 -17.79
CA GLU A 153 -3.86 4.53 -17.24
C GLU A 153 -3.51 4.79 -15.77
N SER A 154 -3.30 3.73 -14.98
CA SER A 154 -2.79 3.84 -13.61
C SER A 154 -1.43 4.53 -13.59
N ASP A 155 -0.50 4.04 -14.41
CA ASP A 155 0.87 4.55 -14.46
C ASP A 155 0.88 6.03 -14.93
N CYS A 156 -0.01 6.41 -15.87
CA CYS A 156 -0.20 7.80 -16.28
C CYS A 156 -0.61 8.72 -15.10
N ILE A 157 -1.51 8.27 -14.23
CA ILE A 157 -1.92 9.02 -13.04
C ILE A 157 -0.78 9.11 -12.02
N GLU A 158 -0.08 8.01 -11.76
CA GLU A 158 1.08 7.97 -10.86
C GLU A 158 2.19 8.93 -11.34
N ASP A 159 2.46 8.94 -12.64
CA ASP A 159 3.40 9.86 -13.29
C ASP A 159 2.95 11.32 -13.18
N ALA A 160 1.67 11.61 -13.36
CA ALA A 160 1.14 12.96 -13.23
C ALA A 160 1.26 13.48 -11.79
N VAL A 161 1.01 12.64 -10.79
CA VAL A 161 1.24 12.98 -9.38
C VAL A 161 2.71 13.26 -9.12
N THR A 162 3.61 12.40 -9.63
CA THR A 162 5.07 12.58 -9.52
C THR A 162 5.51 13.91 -10.12
N LYS A 163 5.12 14.20 -11.36
CA LYS A 163 5.44 15.48 -12.05
C LYS A 163 4.89 16.69 -11.32
N THR A 164 3.70 16.56 -10.71
CA THR A 164 3.09 17.64 -9.90
C THR A 164 3.96 17.95 -8.68
N LEU A 165 4.46 16.92 -8.00
CA LEU A 165 5.34 17.09 -6.86
C LEU A 165 6.72 17.62 -7.28
N ASP A 166 7.27 17.16 -8.40
CA ASP A 166 8.54 17.64 -8.95
C ASP A 166 8.47 19.12 -9.36
N ALA A 167 7.30 19.58 -9.81
CA ALA A 167 7.03 20.98 -10.11
C ALA A 167 6.87 21.87 -8.85
N GLY A 168 6.95 21.30 -7.65
CA GLY A 168 6.96 22.03 -6.38
C GLY A 168 5.57 22.34 -5.81
N PHE A 169 4.50 21.75 -6.33
CA PHE A 169 3.16 21.92 -5.76
C PHE A 169 3.03 21.15 -4.45
N ARG A 170 2.53 21.80 -3.39
CA ARG A 170 2.37 21.21 -2.05
C ARG A 170 1.07 21.65 -1.40
N THR A 171 0.29 20.71 -0.87
CA THR A 171 -0.74 21.02 0.13
C THR A 171 -0.10 21.19 1.51
N GLY A 172 -0.85 21.74 2.47
CA GLY A 172 -0.29 22.17 3.75
C GLY A 172 0.35 21.06 4.58
N ASP A 173 -0.07 19.81 4.41
CA ASP A 173 0.43 18.62 5.10
C ASP A 173 1.80 18.14 4.62
N ILE A 174 2.17 18.45 3.37
CA ILE A 174 3.43 18.03 2.75
C ILE A 174 4.36 19.22 2.44
N ALA A 175 3.94 20.45 2.74
CA ALA A 175 4.74 21.64 2.52
C ALA A 175 5.82 21.79 3.61
N SER A 176 7.06 21.99 3.19
CA SER A 176 8.17 22.40 4.04
C SER A 176 8.14 23.91 4.31
N THR A 177 8.91 24.35 5.31
CA THR A 177 8.98 25.78 5.65
C THR A 177 9.45 26.61 4.46
N GLY A 178 8.63 27.60 4.06
CA GLY A 178 8.91 28.48 2.93
C GLY A 178 8.35 28.01 1.58
N GLU A 179 7.80 26.80 1.49
CA GLU A 179 7.12 26.34 0.28
C GLU A 179 5.72 26.98 0.16
N LYS A 180 5.28 27.17 -1.10
CA LYS A 180 3.95 27.69 -1.39
C LYS A 180 2.92 26.59 -1.14
N ILE A 181 2.01 26.84 -0.20
CA ILE A 181 0.85 25.98 0.05
C ILE A 181 -0.25 26.29 -0.96
N ILE A 182 -0.79 25.25 -1.58
CA ILE A 182 -1.96 25.32 -2.46
C ILE A 182 -3.15 24.58 -1.86
N SER A 183 -4.35 24.92 -2.34
CA SER A 183 -5.61 24.30 -1.96
C SER A 183 -5.82 22.93 -2.62
N THR A 184 -6.80 22.16 -2.12
CA THR A 184 -7.24 20.89 -2.70
C THR A 184 -7.61 21.03 -4.18
N ALA A 185 -8.29 22.12 -4.55
CA ALA A 185 -8.74 22.36 -5.91
C ALA A 185 -7.57 22.69 -6.84
N GLU A 186 -6.62 23.52 -6.38
CA GLU A 186 -5.40 23.85 -7.13
C GLU A 186 -4.52 22.60 -7.32
N MET A 187 -4.40 21.74 -6.31
CA MET A 187 -3.64 20.49 -6.42
C MET A 187 -4.27 19.55 -7.45
N THR A 188 -5.59 19.38 -7.39
CA THR A 188 -6.33 18.59 -8.40
C THR A 188 -6.13 19.15 -9.82
N ALA A 189 -6.18 20.48 -9.98
CA ALA A 189 -5.95 21.13 -11.26
C ALA A 189 -4.52 20.93 -11.77
N ALA A 190 -3.53 20.99 -10.87
CA ALA A 190 -2.13 20.74 -11.20
C ALA A 190 -1.92 19.31 -11.71
N VAL A 191 -2.41 18.29 -10.99
CA VAL A 191 -2.35 16.89 -11.44
C VAL A 191 -2.97 16.72 -12.82
N LYS A 192 -4.16 17.29 -13.04
CA LYS A 192 -4.84 17.22 -14.35
C LYS A 192 -4.04 17.86 -15.49
N SER A 193 -3.14 18.81 -15.20
CA SER A 193 -2.31 19.45 -16.23
C SER A 193 -1.13 18.60 -16.69
N PHE A 194 -0.80 17.52 -15.95
CA PHE A 194 0.29 16.59 -16.27
C PHE A 194 -0.19 15.24 -16.84
N LEU A 195 -1.51 15.06 -17.01
CA LEU A 195 -2.14 13.97 -17.76
C LEU A 195 -2.16 14.30 -19.26
#